data_AF-A0A5K0XJH0-F1
#
_entry.id   AF-A0A5K0XJH0-F1
#
_cell.length_a   1.000
_cell.length_b   1.000
_cell.length_c   1.000
_cell.angle_alpha   90.00
_cell.angle_beta   90.00
_cell.angle_gamma   90.00
#
_symmetry.space_group_name_H-M   'P 1'
#
loop_
_entity.id
_entity.type
_entity.pdbx_description
1 polymer ?
#
loop_
_entity_poly.entity_id
_entity_poly.type
_entity_poly.pdbx_seq_one_letter_code
_entity_poly.pdbx_strand_id
1 'polypeptide(L)' 'KTLQTLKNALSLPLRFGWNGDPCVPQQHPWSGVDCQFNHNDGSWVIDGLYFLNLLYLGFGKIIFLL' A
#
# COMPACT_ATOMS: atom_id res chain seq x y z
N LYS A 1 -4.35 9.80 7.31
CA LYS A 1 -4.18 9.39 8.73
C LYS A 1 -4.29 7.86 8.93
N THR A 2 -5.16 7.18 8.19
CA THR A 2 -5.38 5.71 8.26
C THR A 2 -4.14 4.87 7.98
N LEU A 3 -3.33 5.24 6.98
CA LEU A 3 -2.13 4.49 6.60
C LEU A 3 -0.96 4.63 7.59
N GLN A 4 -0.87 5.73 8.33
CA GLN A 4 0.11 5.89 9.42
C GLN A 4 -0.21 4.95 10.58
N THR A 5 -1.49 4.79 10.93
CA THR A 5 -1.93 3.81 11.93
C THR A 5 -1.54 2.40 11.52
N LEU A 6 -1.68 2.08 10.23
CA LEU A 6 -1.30 0.77 9.70
C LEU A 6 0.21 0.52 9.74
N LYS A 7 1.02 1.53 9.39
CA LYS A 7 2.49 1.50 9.54
C LYS A 7 2.90 1.20 10.98
N ASN A 8 2.25 1.84 11.95
CA ASN A 8 2.50 1.63 13.37
C ASN A 8 2.04 0.24 13.84
N ALA A 9 0.85 -0.20 13.41
CA ALA A 9 0.30 -1.50 13.79
C ALA A 9 1.16 -2.68 13.30
N LEU A 10 1.75 -2.54 12.11
CA LEU A 10 2.66 -3.54 11.53
C LEU A 10 4.10 -3.43 12.04
N SER A 11 4.38 -2.47 12.94
CA SER A 11 5.74 -2.20 13.46
C SER A 11 6.79 -2.08 12.34
N LEU A 12 6.39 -1.49 11.20
CA LEU A 12 7.29 -1.33 10.06
C LEU A 12 8.42 -0.35 10.42
N PRO A 13 9.62 -0.53 9.84
CA PRO A 13 10.72 0.40 10.04
C PRO A 13 10.30 1.85 9.81
N LEU A 14 10.82 2.76 10.63
CA LEU A 14 10.50 4.19 10.50
C LEU A 14 10.76 4.71 9.06
N ARG A 15 11.79 4.16 8.39
CA ARG A 15 12.21 4.47 7.02
C ARG A 15 11.76 3.43 5.98
N PHE A 16 10.55 2.89 6.10
CA PHE A 16 10.00 1.93 5.14
C PHE A 16 9.60 2.53 3.77
N GLY A 17 9.83 3.83 3.54
CA GLY A 17 9.50 4.49 2.27
C GLY A 17 8.02 4.91 2.13
N TRP A 18 7.18 4.58 3.10
CA TRP A 18 5.78 5.03 3.16
C TRP A 18 5.68 6.44 3.72
N ASN A 19 5.90 7.43 2.86
CA ASN A 19 5.77 8.85 3.17
C ASN A 19 4.91 9.53 2.10
N GLY A 20 3.96 10.38 2.52
CA GLY A 20 3.10 11.13 1.59
C GLY A 20 1.97 10.29 1.00
N ASP A 21 1.72 10.47 -0.29
CA ASP A 21 0.67 9.75 -1.01
C ASP A 21 1.21 8.43 -1.60
N PRO A 22 0.48 7.31 -1.43
CA PRO A 22 0.96 5.99 -1.85
C PRO A 22 1.03 5.79 -3.38
N CYS A 23 0.18 6.50 -4.12
CA CYS A 23 0.04 6.32 -5.57
C CYS A 23 0.63 7.47 -6.40
N VAL A 24 1.16 8.50 -5.75
CA VAL A 24 1.71 9.69 -6.42
C VAL A 24 2.98 10.14 -5.68
N PRO A 25 4.12 10.31 -6.37
CA PRO A 25 4.34 10.15 -7.82
C PRO A 25 4.52 8.67 -8.23
N GLN A 26 4.10 8.31 -9.44
CA GLN A 26 4.23 6.93 -9.97
C GLN A 26 5.67 6.43 -10.08
N GLN A 27 6.65 7.33 -10.10
CA GLN A 27 8.07 6.97 -10.10
C GLN A 27 8.52 6.41 -8.74
N HIS A 28 7.78 6.68 -7.67
CA HIS A 28 8.10 6.26 -6.30
C HIS A 28 6.86 5.71 -5.57
N PRO A 29 6.22 4.64 -6.09
CA PRO A 29 5.10 4.03 -5.42
C PRO A 29 5.56 3.38 -4.12
N TRP A 30 4.67 3.32 -3.14
CA TRP A 30 4.96 2.63 -1.90
C TRP A 30 5.16 1.13 -2.14
N SER A 31 6.16 0.55 -1.48
CA SER A 31 6.40 -0.89 -1.58
C SER A 31 5.22 -1.67 -1.00
N GLY A 32 4.72 -2.64 -1.78
CA GLY A 32 3.60 -3.48 -1.39
C GLY A 32 2.23 -2.81 -1.51
N VAL A 33 2.12 -1.68 -2.21
CA VAL A 33 0.84 -1.03 -2.51
C VAL A 33 0.55 -1.14 -4.00
N ASP A 34 -0.64 -1.60 -4.36
CA ASP A 34 -1.14 -1.57 -5.73
C ASP A 34 -1.95 -0.31 -5.95
N CYS A 35 -1.70 0.38 -7.05
CA CYS A 35 -2.38 1.61 -7.40
C CYS A 35 -2.96 1.49 -8.81
N GLN A 36 -4.26 1.76 -8.93
CA GLN A 36 -4.97 1.73 -10.20
C GLN A 36 -5.46 3.13 -10.56
N PHE A 37 -5.40 3.46 -11.85
CA PHE A 37 -6.00 4.69 -12.34
C PHE A 37 -7.51 4.53 -12.46
N ASN A 38 -8.24 5.30 -11.66
CA ASN A 38 -9.68 5.40 -11.78
C ASN A 38 -10.02 6.42 -12.86
N HIS A 39 -10.48 5.94 -14.02
CA HIS A 39 -10.86 6.77 -15.15
C HIS A 39 -12.10 7.63 -14.90
N ASN A 40 -12.97 7.25 -13.96
CA ASN A 40 -14.18 8.00 -13.66
C ASN A 40 -13.85 9.28 -12.88
N ASP A 41 -12.91 9.18 -11.93
CA ASP A 41 -12.52 10.28 -11.04
C ASP A 41 -11.20 10.95 -11.47
N GLY A 42 -10.57 10.46 -12.55
CA GLY A 42 -9.31 10.99 -13.07
C GLY A 42 -8.14 10.94 -12.08
N SER A 43 -8.15 9.98 -11.15
CA SER A 43 -7.20 9.93 -10.03
C SER A 43 -6.64 8.53 -9.79
N TRP A 44 -5.48 8.49 -9.13
CA TRP A 44 -4.85 7.23 -8.72
C TRP A 44 -5.34 6.82 -7.34
N VAL A 45 -5.89 5.62 -7.25
CA VAL A 45 -6.42 5.06 -6.01
C VAL A 45 -5.70 3.77 -5.66
N ILE A 46 -5.65 3.44 -4.37
CA ILE A 46 -5.09 2.19 -3.90
C ILE A 46 -6.09 1.07 -4.22
N ASP A 47 -5.68 0.11 -5.05
CA ASP A 47 -6.47 -1.08 -5.38
C ASP A 47 -6.17 -2.23 -4.41
N GLY A 48 -4.94 -2.33 -3.93
CA GLY A 48 -4.53 -3.46 -3.08
C GLY A 48 -3.33 -3.17 -2.20
N LEU A 49 -3.17 -3.99 -1.16
CA LEU A 49 -2.01 -4.00 -0.29
C LEU A 49 -1.46 -5.43 -0.19
N TYR A 50 -0.16 -5.57 -0.46
CA TYR A 50 0.60 -6.80 -0.36
C TYR A 50 1.55 -6.68 0.82
N PHE A 51 1.28 -7.46 1.88
CA PHE A 51 2.24 -7.62 2.97
C PHE A 51 2.91 -8.98 2.83
N LEU A 52 4.23 -9.00 2.96
CA LEU A 52 4.99 -10.23 3.06
C LEU A 52 4.55 -10.94 4.36
N ASN A 53 3.76 -12.00 4.25
CA ASN A 53 3.51 -12.86 5.39
C ASN A 53 4.79 -13.66 5.67
N LEU A 54 5.56 -13.29 6.69
CA LEU A 54 6.83 -13.94 7.05
C LEU A 54 6.70 -15.43 7.40
N LEU A 55 5.48 -15.99 7.48
CA LEU A 55 5.26 -17.40 7.77
C LEU A 55 5.14 -18.31 6.54
N TYR A 56 4.87 -17.77 5.34
CA TYR A 56 4.72 -18.56 4.12
C TYR A 56 5.21 -17.76 2.91
N LEU A 57 6.10 -18.33 2.10
CA LEU A 57 6.55 -17.80 0.81
C LEU A 57 5.36 -17.71 -0.18
N GLY A 58 4.54 -16.66 -0.06
CA GLY A 58 3.41 -16.38 -0.94
C GLY A 58 2.96 -14.94 -0.79
N PHE A 59 3.06 -14.16 -1.87
CA PHE A 59 2.50 -12.81 -1.96
C PHE A 59 0.97 -12.90 -1.98
N GLY A 60 0.33 -13.05 -0.82
CA GLY A 60 -1.12 -13.01 -0.72
C GLY A 60 -1.64 -11.60 -0.91
N LYS A 61 -2.43 -11.33 -1.96
CA LYS A 61 -3.29 -10.14 -2.02
C LYS A 61 -4.25 -10.23 -0.85
N ILE A 62 -4.08 -9.38 0.16
CA ILE A 62 -5.19 -9.06 1.05
C ILE A 62 -6.06 -8.10 0.24
N ILE A 63 -6.91 -8.66 -0.61
CA ILE A 63 -8.07 -7.95 -1.14
C ILE A 63 -8.82 -7.52 0.11
N PHE A 64 -8.85 -6.22 0.36
CA PHE A 64 -9.72 -5.65 1.37
C PHE A 64 -11.15 -6.05 0.99
N LEU A 65 -11.64 -7.13 1.59
CA LEU A 65 -13.05 -7.46 1.63
C LEU A 65 -13.71 -6.37 2.50
N LEU A 66 -14.19 -5.32 1.83
CA LEU A 66 -15.30 -4.49 2.26
C LEU A 66 -16.35 -4.52 1.15
#